data_AF-X1PEU4-F1
#
_entry.id   AF-X1PEU4-F1
#
_cell.length_a   1.000
_cell.length_b   1.000
_cell.length_c   1.000
_cell.angle_alpha   90.00
_cell.angle_beta   90.00
_cell.angle_gamma   90.00
#
_symmetry.space_group_name_H-M   'P 1'
#
loop_
_entity.id
_entity.type
_entity.pdbx_description
1 polymer ?
#
loop_
_entity_poly.entity_id
_entity_poly.type
_entity_poly.pdbx_seq_one_letter_code
_entity_poly.pdbx_strand_id
1 'polypeptide(L)'
;KFIIHFSTYPNLSHSTTPVGKDESGNVVQSYYGKKPEFDFKPKGHVDLSVSLDILDEKRAAKISGSRFIFLKNEAVLLEFALVQYVLVLFLKPNFSQTLTGRP
;
A
#
# COMPACT_ATOMS: atom_id res chain seq x y z
N LYS A 1 -25.95 -7.54 24.92
CA LYS A 1 -24.57 -7.38 25.44
C LYS A 1 -23.61 -8.45 24.91
N PHE A 2 -24.00 -9.73 24.83
CA PHE A 2 -23.16 -10.82 24.30
C PHE A 2 -22.57 -10.56 22.91
N ILE A 3 -23.39 -10.23 21.90
CA ILE A 3 -22.93 -10.05 20.51
C ILE A 3 -21.86 -8.96 20.39
N ILE A 4 -22.07 -7.82 21.04
CA ILE A 4 -21.12 -6.70 21.03
C ILE A 4 -19.77 -7.12 21.63
N HIS A 5 -19.78 -7.92 22.70
CA HIS A 5 -18.56 -8.41 23.33
C HIS A 5 -17.89 -9.51 22.52
N PHE A 6 -18.65 -10.38 21.87
CA PHE A 6 -18.10 -11.40 20.98
C PHE A 6 -17.40 -10.78 19.77
N SER A 7 -17.97 -9.71 19.18
CA SER A 7 -17.37 -8.98 18.05
C SER A 7 -16.03 -8.31 18.35
N THR A 8 -15.60 -8.22 19.62
CA THR A 8 -14.26 -7.70 19.96
C THR A 8 -13.17 -8.76 19.98
N TYR A 9 -13.52 -10.04 19.91
CA TYR A 9 -12.54 -11.13 19.85
C TYR A 9 -11.98 -11.25 18.41
N PRO A 10 -10.65 -11.31 18.24
CA PRO A 10 -10.05 -11.52 16.93
C PRO A 10 -10.26 -12.97 16.47
N ASN A 11 -9.97 -13.22 15.18
CA ASN A 11 -9.91 -14.59 14.67
C ASN A 11 -8.81 -15.40 15.37
N LEU A 12 -9.07 -16.71 15.53
CA LEU A 12 -8.06 -17.65 16.00
C LEU A 12 -6.97 -17.84 14.93
N SER A 13 -5.71 -17.83 15.37
CA SER A 13 -4.58 -18.12 14.48
C SER A 13 -4.66 -19.56 13.96
N HIS A 14 -4.30 -19.74 12.69
CA HIS A 14 -4.15 -21.07 12.12
C HIS A 14 -2.96 -21.80 12.73
N SER A 15 -2.98 -23.14 12.74
CA SER A 15 -1.91 -23.97 13.33
C SER A 15 -0.55 -23.78 12.66
N THR A 16 -0.53 -23.31 11.42
CA THR A 16 0.69 -23.04 10.65
C THR A 16 1.21 -21.62 10.83
N THR A 17 0.50 -20.74 11.56
CA THR A 17 0.94 -19.36 11.79
C THR A 17 2.11 -19.37 12.78
N PRO A 18 3.28 -18.78 12.42
CA PRO A 18 4.40 -18.67 13.34
C PRO A 18 4.02 -17.93 14.62
N VAL A 19 4.51 -18.41 15.77
CA VAL A 19 4.30 -17.75 17.05
C VAL A 19 5.32 -16.61 17.20
N GLY A 20 4.83 -15.39 17.37
CA GLY A 20 5.65 -14.20 17.55
C GLY A 20 4.93 -13.16 18.41
N LYS A 21 5.69 -12.39 19.20
CA LYS A 21 5.13 -11.31 20.03
C LYS A 21 4.77 -10.07 19.20
N ASP A 22 5.58 -9.78 18.19
CA ASP A 22 5.52 -8.62 17.32
C ASP A 22 6.19 -8.98 15.97
N GLU A 23 6.44 -7.97 15.12
CA GLU A 23 7.00 -8.16 13.79
C GLU A 23 8.39 -8.82 13.79
N SER A 24 9.12 -8.83 14.92
CA SER A 24 10.41 -9.53 15.03
C SER A 24 10.28 -11.06 15.01
N GLY A 25 9.08 -11.59 15.27
CA GLY A 25 8.77 -13.01 15.17
C GLY A 25 8.38 -13.47 13.76
N ASN A 26 8.33 -12.56 12.77
CA ASN A 26 7.99 -12.93 11.40
C ASN A 26 9.09 -13.76 10.74
N VAL A 27 8.68 -14.84 10.05
CA VAL A 27 9.60 -15.74 9.33
C VAL A 27 9.56 -15.42 7.84
N VAL A 28 10.72 -15.06 7.27
CA VAL A 28 10.85 -14.83 5.82
C VAL A 28 10.72 -16.16 5.06
N GLN A 29 9.75 -16.24 4.15
CA GLN A 29 9.47 -17.47 3.39
C GLN A 29 10.29 -17.57 2.10
N SER A 30 10.47 -16.47 1.36
CA SER A 30 11.23 -16.46 0.11
C SER A 30 11.64 -15.06 -0.29
N TYR A 31 12.60 -14.97 -1.22
CA TYR A 31 12.99 -13.75 -1.91
C TYR A 31 12.76 -13.94 -3.42
N TYR A 32 12.29 -12.90 -4.11
CA TYR A 32 12.10 -12.91 -5.56
C TYR A 32 12.88 -11.78 -6.20
N GLY A 33 13.62 -12.09 -7.27
CA GLY A 33 14.51 -11.14 -7.94
C GLY A 33 15.79 -10.82 -7.14
N LYS A 34 16.53 -9.82 -7.62
CA LYS A 34 17.74 -9.30 -6.94
C LYS A 34 17.51 -7.83 -6.56
N LYS A 35 18.00 -7.43 -5.39
CA LYS A 35 17.99 -6.01 -5.00
C LYS A 35 18.91 -5.23 -5.96
N PRO A 36 18.47 -4.08 -6.49
CA PRO A 36 19.31 -3.27 -7.36
C PRO A 36 20.50 -2.71 -6.59
N GLU A 37 21.66 -2.69 -7.24
CA GLU A 37 22.85 -1.98 -6.77
C GLU A 37 22.90 -0.62 -7.46
N PHE A 38 23.17 0.43 -6.69
CA PHE A 38 23.27 1.80 -7.19
C PHE A 38 24.70 2.29 -7.01
N ASP A 39 25.24 2.94 -8.03
CA ASP A 39 26.51 3.67 -8.01
C ASP A 39 26.38 5.09 -7.42
N PHE A 40 25.17 5.44 -6.98
CA PHE A 40 24.83 6.70 -6.31
C PHE A 40 24.07 6.45 -5.00
N LYS A 41 23.99 7.49 -4.14
CA LYS A 41 23.16 7.45 -2.93
C LYS A 41 21.67 7.57 -3.30
N PRO A 42 20.85 6.51 -3.14
CA PRO A 42 19.43 6.59 -3.51
C PRO A 42 18.71 7.60 -2.62
N LYS A 43 17.83 8.39 -3.24
CA LYS A 43 16.93 9.30 -2.52
C LYS A 43 15.72 8.51 -1.99
N GLY A 44 15.15 8.95 -0.86
CA GLY A 44 13.84 8.49 -0.43
C GLY A 44 12.75 8.90 -1.42
N HIS A 45 11.63 8.18 -1.44
CA HIS A 45 10.55 8.43 -2.40
C HIS A 45 9.97 9.85 -2.30
N VAL A 46 9.87 10.41 -1.09
CA VAL A 46 9.42 11.80 -0.86
C VAL A 46 10.40 12.79 -1.48
N ASP A 47 11.67 12.75 -1.06
CA ASP A 47 12.71 13.67 -1.55
C ASP A 47 12.86 13.62 -3.07
N LEU A 48 12.80 12.41 -3.64
CA LEU A 48 12.85 12.20 -5.08
C LEU A 48 11.65 12.87 -5.76
N SER A 49 10.44 12.60 -5.28
CA SER A 49 9.20 13.08 -5.89
C SER A 49 9.04 14.61 -5.79
N VAL A 50 9.46 15.21 -4.67
CA VAL A 50 9.51 16.67 -4.51
C VAL A 50 10.52 17.27 -5.47
N SER A 51 11.69 16.65 -5.65
CA SER A 51 12.71 17.15 -6.59
C SER A 51 12.29 17.05 -8.06
N LEU A 52 11.33 16.18 -8.37
CA LEU A 52 10.74 16.03 -9.70
C LEU A 52 9.45 16.85 -9.89
N ASP A 53 9.02 17.60 -8.87
CA ASP A 53 7.75 18.35 -8.84
C ASP A 53 6.48 17.50 -9.08
N ILE A 54 6.54 16.20 -8.81
CA ILE A 54 5.41 15.26 -9.01
C ILE A 54 4.62 14.97 -7.73
N LEU A 55 4.99 15.61 -6.61
CA LEU A 55 4.37 15.41 -5.30
C LEU A 55 4.41 16.70 -4.46
N ASP A 56 3.30 17.05 -3.80
CA ASP A 56 3.19 18.22 -2.92
C ASP A 56 2.55 17.88 -1.56
N GLU A 57 3.40 17.61 -0.57
CA GLU A 57 3.00 17.38 0.83
C GLU A 57 2.55 18.65 1.55
N LYS A 58 3.19 19.80 1.27
CA LYS A 58 2.92 21.04 2.00
C LYS A 58 1.52 21.56 1.73
N ARG A 59 1.09 21.53 0.47
CA ARG A 59 -0.26 21.92 0.09
C ARG A 59 -1.29 20.92 0.60
N ALA A 60 -1.00 19.62 0.50
CA ALA A 60 -1.90 18.59 1.02
C ALA A 60 -2.08 18.70 2.53
N ALA A 61 -1.00 18.91 3.28
CA ALA A 61 -1.05 19.14 4.72
C ALA A 61 -1.85 20.40 5.10
N LYS A 62 -1.73 21.48 4.32
CA LYS A 62 -2.50 22.71 4.53
C LYS A 62 -4.00 22.53 4.34
N ILE A 63 -4.42 21.69 3.39
CA ILE A 63 -5.84 21.52 3.02
C ILE A 63 -6.50 20.40 3.82
N SER A 64 -5.82 19.26 3.95
CA SER A 64 -6.40 18.01 4.50
C SER A 64 -5.80 17.60 5.84
N GLY A 65 -4.74 18.27 6.31
CA GLY A 65 -4.00 17.90 7.52
C GLY A 65 -2.92 16.84 7.28
N SER A 66 -2.34 16.33 8.35
CA SER A 66 -1.21 15.37 8.29
C SER A 66 -1.59 14.06 7.58
N ARG A 67 -0.60 13.38 6.98
CA ARG A 67 -0.74 12.09 6.27
C ARG A 67 -1.51 12.15 4.94
N PHE A 68 -1.65 13.35 4.38
CA PHE A 68 -2.15 13.56 3.02
C PHE A 68 -1.05 14.09 2.10
N ILE A 69 -1.12 13.71 0.83
CA ILE A 69 -0.17 14.07 -0.22
C ILE A 69 -0.96 14.37 -1.50
N PHE A 70 -0.56 15.39 -2.25
CA PHE A 70 -1.05 15.58 -3.61
C PHE A 70 -0.05 15.00 -4.61
N LEU A 71 -0.53 14.13 -5.50
CA LEU A 71 0.21 13.75 -6.70
C LEU A 71 0.05 14.85 -7.76
N LYS A 72 1.10 15.06 -8.55
CA LYS A 72 1.16 16.04 -9.62
C LYS A 72 1.78 15.45 -10.88
N ASN A 73 1.47 16.08 -12.01
CA ASN A 73 2.12 15.83 -13.30
C ASN A 73 2.18 14.32 -13.64
N GLU A 74 3.36 13.80 -13.93
CA GLU A 74 3.60 12.42 -14.33
C GLU A 74 3.21 11.41 -13.24
N ALA A 75 3.25 11.77 -11.95
CA ALA A 75 2.83 10.84 -10.89
C ALA A 75 1.33 10.55 -10.92
N VAL A 76 0.51 11.49 -11.40
CA VAL A 76 -0.94 11.24 -11.59
C VAL A 76 -1.15 10.18 -12.67
N LEU A 77 -0.42 10.31 -13.79
CA LEU A 77 -0.49 9.34 -14.88
C LEU A 77 0.03 7.97 -14.44
N LEU A 78 1.12 7.94 -13.67
CA LEU A 78 1.69 6.70 -13.14
C LEU A 78 0.74 5.99 -12.17
N GLU A 79 0.06 6.72 -11.29
CA GLU A 79 -0.94 6.17 -10.37
C GLU A 79 -2.06 5.47 -11.14
N PHE A 80 -2.66 6.15 -12.12
CA PHE A 80 -3.70 5.55 -12.96
C PHE A 80 -3.20 4.36 -13.78
N ALA A 81 -1.96 4.42 -14.29
CA ALA A 81 -1.36 3.31 -15.02
C ALA A 81 -1.16 2.07 -14.14
N LEU A 82 -0.73 2.24 -12.89
CA LEU A 82 -0.57 1.14 -11.92
C LEU A 82 -1.92 0.53 -11.54
N VAL A 83 -2.92 1.36 -11.25
CA VAL A 83 -4.29 0.89 -10.96
C VAL A 83 -4.82 0.07 -12.14
N GLN A 84 -4.71 0.61 -13.36
CA GLN A 84 -5.18 -0.08 -14.56
C GLN A 84 -4.42 -1.39 -14.82
N TYR A 85 -3.10 -1.39 -14.63
CA TYR A 85 -2.27 -2.59 -14.79
C TYR A 85 -2.73 -3.71 -13.87
N VAL A 86 -2.95 -3.41 -12.58
CA VAL A 86 -3.45 -4.40 -11.61
C VAL A 86 -4.85 -4.88 -11.99
N LEU A 87 -5.77 -3.99 -12.37
CA LEU A 87 -7.11 -4.38 -12.80
C LEU A 87 -7.08 -5.36 -13.98
N VAL A 88 -6.22 -5.11 -14.97
CA VAL A 88 -6.06 -5.98 -16.14
C VAL A 88 -5.49 -7.35 -15.77
N LEU A 89 -4.53 -7.42 -14.84
CA LEU A 89 -3.99 -8.70 -14.35
C LEU A 89 -5.06 -9.63 -13.77
N PHE A 90 -6.10 -9.04 -13.16
CA PHE A 90 -7.19 -9.76 -12.52
C PHE A 90 -8.43 -9.93 -13.39
N LEU A 91 -8.42 -9.64 -14.70
CA LEU A 91 -9.54 -9.92 -15.62
C LEU A 91 -9.83 -11.42 -15.87
N LYS A 92 -9.10 -12.32 -15.20
CA LYS A 92 -9.26 -13.77 -15.32
C LYS A 92 -10.60 -14.23 -14.74
N PRO A 93 -11.17 -15.35 -15.23
CA PRO A 93 -12.54 -15.79 -14.91
C PRO A 93 -12.85 -16.03 -13.42
N ASN A 94 -11.84 -16.11 -12.55
CA ASN A 94 -12.02 -16.35 -11.12
C ASN A 94 -12.07 -15.07 -10.27
N PHE A 95 -11.99 -13.88 -10.87
CA PHE A 95 -12.05 -12.61 -10.17
C PHE A 95 -13.12 -11.71 -10.80
N SER A 96 -14.11 -11.34 -10.00
CA SER A 96 -15.14 -10.36 -10.39
C SER A 96 -14.72 -8.98 -9.92
N GLN A 97 -14.60 -8.02 -10.83
CA GLN A 97 -14.33 -6.63 -10.48
C GLN A 97 -15.64 -5.95 -10.06
N THR A 98 -15.65 -5.31 -8.89
CA THR A 98 -16.82 -4.61 -8.36
C THR A 98 -16.40 -3.21 -7.91
N LEU A 99 -17.14 -2.20 -8.33
CA LEU A 99 -17.00 -0.83 -7.83
C LEU A 99 -18.12 -0.57 -6.81
N THR A 100 -17.75 -0.21 -5.58
CA THR A 100 -18.71 0.10 -4.52
C THR A 100 -18.93 1.60 -4.44
N GLY A 101 -20.19 2.04 -4.45
CA GLY A 101 -20.59 3.40 -4.12
C GLY A 101 -21.54 3.39 -2.92
N ARG A 102 -21.66 4.51 -2.21
CA ARG A 102 -22.87 4.74 -1.42
C ARG A 102 -24.00 5.11 -2.40
N PRO A 103 -25.23 4.60 -2.22
CA PRO A 103 -26.37 5.09 -2.98
C PRO A 103 -26.60 6.59 -2.75
#